data_AF-A0A968QDK8-F1
#
_entry.id   AF-A0A968QDK8-F1
#
_cell.length_a   1.000
_cell.length_b   1.000
_cell.length_c   1.000
_cell.angle_alpha   90.00
_cell.angle_beta   90.00
_cell.angle_gamma   90.00
#
_symmetry.space_group_name_H-M   'P 1'
#
loop_
_entity.id
_entity.type
_entity.pdbx_description
1 polymer ?
#
loop_
_entity_poly.entity_id
_entity_poly.type
_entity_poly.pdbx_seq_one_letter_code
_entity_poly.pdbx_strand_id
1 'polypeptide(L)'
;MPNGLTTGVQGKDGIEFPAAPNRWLIIRRQNSQETGRWVVESDYLHPPEKGYQENSITYPVTYSYLIEKKYQDAPRFCYLGRQLPWEEWKNEKDKSENRYLDKITAIGYGEATFAAFYPNCHSVFGFYDSFDDKFTSAKNIEYDVIGWYSNPAEDYLKKVAQSFIKQNDPQSKQLKEYLQEKLKWEIDDLKSLDNQMLCYARLSFSSNPSTSNNSRSAQVALAVGNTGGEALAAYLANSNKSQKTIVEEQLALIDLIDSVDSLNSDRPDFGAIFQQRQHQNSFNALAGGFIWEITVTKDSNQPENKDNSSSPVGLPQHLMTELNELNQKQRAYNCHQAEVDSMRYQLFSDWYKYMVSCYPLDTWDNYPDIDEIKSYIETCGLKPLEAKIAAKGELEPDKTGTWQAKPPNLTKSKANNIAKLINQLLGKIEDYNQELRKNVDNLTKITFKLEQVADARYWQPKEPVVLIVEDKDGTTGNALKATDRYNRNESLGCTVLSDQTIKDLIDKEFQSVIDKIIACSQKISQRR
;
A
#
# COMPACT_ATOMS: atom_id res chain seq x y z
N MET A 1 -6.48 -19.64 -0.70
CA MET A 1 -7.59 -18.67 -0.79
C MET A 1 -7.84 -18.32 -2.26
N PRO A 2 -9.10 -18.16 -2.72
CA PRO A 2 -9.40 -17.77 -4.11
C PRO A 2 -8.90 -16.36 -4.46
N ASN A 3 -8.38 -16.18 -5.68
CA ASN A 3 -7.83 -14.89 -6.15
C ASN A 3 -8.86 -13.75 -6.12
N GLY A 4 -10.13 -14.03 -6.42
CA GLY A 4 -11.21 -13.04 -6.34
C GLY A 4 -11.37 -12.40 -4.95
N LEU A 5 -10.92 -13.08 -3.89
CA LEU A 5 -10.97 -12.55 -2.51
C LEU A 5 -9.70 -11.76 -2.12
N THR A 6 -8.70 -11.73 -3.00
CA THR A 6 -7.44 -10.98 -2.79
C THR A 6 -7.40 -9.66 -3.54
N THR A 7 -8.44 -9.35 -4.30
CA THR A 7 -8.51 -8.15 -5.14
C THR A 7 -9.43 -7.11 -4.50
N GLY A 8 -8.93 -5.88 -4.34
CA GLY A 8 -9.72 -4.76 -3.87
C GLY A 8 -10.64 -4.21 -4.97
N VAL A 9 -11.84 -3.80 -4.58
CA VAL A 9 -12.81 -3.13 -5.46
C VAL A 9 -12.87 -1.66 -5.08
N GLN A 10 -12.76 -0.76 -6.06
CA GLN A 10 -12.86 0.67 -5.81
C GLN A 10 -14.31 1.06 -5.51
N GLY A 11 -14.56 1.47 -4.27
CA GLY A 11 -15.81 2.05 -3.80
C GLY A 11 -15.82 3.58 -3.84
N LYS A 12 -16.86 4.20 -3.27
CA LYS A 12 -17.00 5.67 -3.22
C LYS A 12 -16.01 6.33 -2.24
N ASP A 13 -15.65 5.63 -1.17
CA ASP A 13 -14.83 6.15 -0.07
C ASP A 13 -13.40 5.57 -0.05
N GLY A 14 -13.03 4.74 -1.04
CA GLY A 14 -11.71 4.11 -1.12
C GLY A 14 -11.73 2.73 -1.78
N ILE A 15 -10.64 1.97 -1.63
CA ILE A 15 -10.55 0.58 -2.09
C ILE A 15 -11.03 -0.33 -0.96
N GLU A 16 -12.06 -1.12 -1.23
CA GLU A 16 -12.60 -2.10 -0.28
C GLU A 16 -12.18 -3.52 -0.66
N PHE A 17 -11.72 -4.29 0.32
CA PHE A 17 -11.40 -5.70 0.13
C PHE A 17 -12.55 -6.60 0.62
N PRO A 18 -12.85 -7.68 -0.12
CA PRO A 18 -13.84 -8.66 0.31
C PRO A 18 -13.41 -9.38 1.59
N ALA A 19 -14.39 -9.85 2.36
CA ALA A 19 -14.12 -10.73 3.49
C ALA A 19 -13.54 -12.06 2.98
N ALA A 20 -12.56 -12.60 3.70
CA ALA A 20 -12.03 -13.94 3.44
C ALA A 20 -12.73 -14.97 4.33
N PRO A 21 -12.78 -16.26 3.94
CA PRO A 21 -13.22 -17.33 4.82
C PRO A 21 -12.39 -17.34 6.10
N ASN A 22 -13.05 -17.50 7.24
CA ASN A 22 -12.46 -17.38 8.57
C ASN A 22 -12.42 -18.71 9.33
N ARG A 23 -12.87 -19.80 8.72
CA ARG A 23 -12.72 -21.16 9.23
C ARG A 23 -12.14 -22.04 8.13
N TRP A 24 -11.10 -22.79 8.46
CA TRP A 24 -10.45 -23.71 7.54
C TRP A 24 -10.29 -25.08 8.20
N LEU A 25 -10.92 -26.09 7.63
CA LEU A 25 -10.73 -27.49 7.98
C LEU A 25 -9.56 -28.04 7.16
N ILE A 26 -8.61 -28.64 7.84
CA ILE A 26 -7.41 -29.24 7.25
C ILE A 26 -7.39 -30.71 7.61
N ILE A 27 -7.34 -31.57 6.60
CA ILE A 27 -7.31 -33.02 6.76
C ILE A 27 -6.02 -33.52 6.12
N ARG A 28 -5.14 -34.08 6.94
CA ARG A 28 -3.94 -34.76 6.47
C ARG A 28 -4.30 -36.19 6.09
N ARG A 29 -3.86 -36.60 4.90
CA ARG A 29 -3.94 -37.98 4.44
C ARG A 29 -2.56 -38.50 4.11
N GLN A 30 -2.28 -39.74 4.44
CA GLN A 30 -1.09 -40.45 4.03
C GLN A 30 -1.51 -41.77 3.39
N ASN A 31 -1.05 -42.02 2.15
CA ASN A 31 -1.51 -43.19 1.38
C ASN A 31 -3.05 -43.29 1.32
N SER A 32 -3.72 -42.15 1.12
CA SER A 32 -5.18 -42.00 1.08
C SER A 32 -5.93 -42.25 2.40
N GLN A 33 -5.25 -42.60 3.49
CA GLN A 33 -5.84 -42.72 4.82
C GLN A 33 -5.72 -41.41 5.59
N GLU A 34 -6.78 -40.98 6.26
CA GLU A 34 -6.73 -39.82 7.15
C GLU A 34 -5.85 -40.10 8.36
N THR A 35 -4.88 -39.22 8.61
CA THR A 35 -3.91 -39.34 9.72
C THR A 35 -3.90 -38.11 10.63
N GLY A 36 -4.73 -37.11 10.37
CA GLY A 36 -4.85 -35.94 11.22
C GLY A 36 -5.87 -34.93 10.69
N ARG A 37 -6.47 -34.18 11.60
CA ARG A 37 -7.55 -33.25 11.29
C ARG A 37 -7.55 -32.05 12.24
N TRP A 38 -7.60 -30.84 11.67
CA TRP A 38 -7.50 -29.58 12.40
C TRP A 38 -8.45 -28.53 11.86
N VAL A 39 -8.81 -27.57 12.70
CA VAL A 39 -9.53 -26.35 12.32
C VAL A 39 -8.64 -25.15 12.61
N VAL A 40 -8.46 -24.30 11.61
CA VAL A 40 -7.87 -22.96 11.75
C VAL A 40 -9.00 -21.94 11.83
N GLU A 41 -9.02 -21.16 12.91
CA GLU A 41 -9.92 -20.02 13.09
C GLU A 41 -9.17 -18.73 12.82
N SER A 42 -9.32 -18.17 11.61
CA SER A 42 -8.52 -17.03 11.14
C SER A 42 -8.83 -15.72 11.85
N ASP A 43 -10.04 -15.57 12.38
CA ASP A 43 -10.54 -14.36 13.03
C ASP A 43 -10.53 -14.45 14.56
N TYR A 44 -10.04 -15.54 15.15
CA TYR A 44 -10.02 -15.71 16.60
C TYR A 44 -9.06 -14.72 17.26
N LEU A 45 -9.54 -14.01 18.27
CA LEU A 45 -8.78 -13.04 19.05
C LEU A 45 -8.43 -13.66 20.40
N HIS A 46 -7.13 -13.87 20.64
CA HIS A 46 -6.65 -14.38 21.92
C HIS A 46 -6.97 -13.39 23.04
N PRO A 47 -7.60 -13.83 24.15
CA PRO A 47 -7.91 -12.94 25.27
C PRO A 47 -6.63 -12.31 25.86
N PRO A 48 -6.56 -10.98 26.02
CA PRO A 48 -5.36 -10.32 26.53
C PRO A 48 -5.00 -10.76 27.95
N GLU A 49 -5.99 -11.20 28.73
CA GLU A 49 -5.82 -11.73 30.09
C GLU A 49 -5.02 -13.03 30.15
N LYS A 50 -5.00 -13.80 29.06
CA LYS A 50 -4.28 -15.08 28.95
C LYS A 50 -2.81 -14.87 28.54
N GLY A 51 -2.43 -13.64 28.20
CA GLY A 51 -1.05 -13.25 27.94
C GLY A 51 -0.54 -13.68 26.56
N TYR A 52 0.73 -14.10 26.53
CA TYR A 52 1.42 -14.53 25.30
C TYR A 52 0.79 -15.80 24.73
N GLN A 53 0.52 -15.79 23.42
CA GLN A 53 0.09 -16.95 22.67
C GLN A 53 1.17 -17.34 21.67
N GLU A 54 1.71 -18.54 21.84
CA GLU A 54 2.66 -19.12 20.89
C GLU A 54 1.97 -19.41 19.54
N ASN A 55 2.75 -19.34 18.45
CA ASN A 55 2.31 -19.64 17.08
C ASN A 55 1.11 -18.77 16.62
N SER A 56 1.06 -17.51 17.05
CA SER A 56 0.07 -16.54 16.63
C SER A 56 0.70 -15.20 16.23
N ILE A 57 0.17 -14.58 15.19
CA ILE A 57 0.58 -13.23 14.80
C ILE A 57 0.04 -12.20 15.80
N THR A 58 0.75 -11.08 15.93
CA THR A 58 0.19 -9.87 16.56
C THR A 58 -0.68 -9.12 15.56
N TYR A 59 -1.80 -8.60 16.04
CA TYR A 59 -2.75 -7.84 15.23
C TYR A 59 -3.20 -6.58 15.99
N PRO A 60 -3.15 -5.39 15.37
CA PRO A 60 -3.56 -4.16 16.02
C PRO A 60 -5.09 -4.14 16.22
N VAL A 61 -5.54 -3.72 17.39
CA VAL A 61 -6.98 -3.58 17.70
C VAL A 61 -7.32 -2.13 18.03
N THR A 62 -8.44 -1.64 17.49
CA THR A 62 -8.91 -0.27 17.73
C THR A 62 -9.42 -0.09 19.15
N TYR A 63 -9.27 1.13 19.68
CA TYR A 63 -9.64 1.50 21.05
C TYR A 63 -11.12 1.24 21.38
N SER A 64 -12.01 1.33 20.38
CA SER A 64 -13.44 0.99 20.53
C SER A 64 -13.67 -0.46 20.94
N TYR A 65 -12.83 -1.39 20.48
CA TYR A 65 -12.89 -2.81 20.84
C TYR A 65 -12.50 -3.07 22.31
N LEU A 66 -11.63 -2.23 22.88
CA LEU A 66 -11.09 -2.40 24.24
C LEU A 66 -12.02 -1.80 25.32
N ILE A 67 -12.77 -0.74 25.00
CA ILE A 67 -13.63 -0.02 25.97
C ILE A 67 -14.94 -0.76 26.25
N GLU A 68 -15.53 -1.45 25.27
CA GLU A 68 -16.79 -2.18 25.50
C GLU A 68 -16.66 -3.32 26.53
N LYS A 69 -15.43 -3.69 26.94
CA LYS A 69 -15.19 -4.88 27.79
C LYS A 69 -14.18 -4.72 28.95
N LYS A 70 -14.10 -3.57 29.64
CA LYS A 70 -13.32 -3.38 30.89
C LYS A 70 -11.77 -3.46 30.78
N TYR A 71 -11.17 -3.19 29.62
CA TYR A 71 -9.71 -3.33 29.43
C TYR A 71 -9.01 -2.01 29.10
N GLN A 72 -9.02 -1.05 30.03
CA GLN A 72 -8.34 0.24 29.82
C GLN A 72 -6.81 0.11 29.75
N ASP A 73 -6.24 -0.91 30.42
CA ASP A 73 -4.80 -1.14 30.51
C ASP A 73 -4.29 -2.26 29.58
N ALA A 74 -5.15 -2.83 28.72
CA ALA A 74 -4.71 -3.88 27.80
C ALA A 74 -3.85 -3.32 26.66
N PRO A 75 -2.88 -4.10 26.16
CA PRO A 75 -2.08 -3.72 25.00
C PRO A 75 -2.97 -3.41 23.80
N ARG A 76 -2.54 -2.46 22.96
CA ARG A 76 -3.26 -2.04 21.74
C ARG A 76 -3.13 -3.02 20.57
N PHE A 77 -2.77 -4.26 20.89
CA PHE A 77 -2.69 -5.39 19.98
C PHE A 77 -3.22 -6.63 20.70
N CYS A 78 -3.60 -7.63 19.94
CA CYS A 78 -3.90 -8.97 20.42
C CYS A 78 -3.21 -10.01 19.53
N TYR A 79 -3.25 -11.27 19.95
CA TYR A 79 -2.88 -12.37 19.06
C TYR A 79 -4.07 -12.79 18.22
N LEU A 80 -3.88 -12.89 16.90
CA LEU A 80 -4.92 -13.25 15.94
C LEU A 80 -4.66 -14.63 15.35
N GLY A 81 -5.75 -15.38 15.20
CA GLY A 81 -5.73 -16.72 14.62
C GLY A 81 -5.42 -17.80 15.65
N ARG A 82 -6.00 -18.99 15.47
CA ARG A 82 -5.61 -20.18 16.23
C ARG A 82 -5.79 -21.45 15.41
N GLN A 83 -5.03 -22.49 15.75
CA GLN A 83 -5.16 -23.84 15.22
C GLN A 83 -5.59 -24.78 16.35
N LEU A 84 -6.61 -25.59 16.11
CA LEU A 84 -7.12 -26.58 17.07
C LEU A 84 -7.28 -27.95 16.40
N PRO A 85 -6.94 -29.06 17.08
CA PRO A 85 -7.35 -30.39 16.66
C PRO A 85 -8.88 -30.48 16.50
N TRP A 86 -9.36 -31.26 15.54
CA TRP A 86 -10.79 -31.39 15.24
C TRP A 86 -11.64 -31.76 16.46
N GLU A 87 -11.18 -32.75 17.23
CA GLU A 87 -11.89 -33.21 18.43
C GLU A 87 -11.99 -32.13 19.51
N GLU A 88 -10.96 -31.31 19.67
CA GLU A 88 -10.98 -30.18 20.62
C GLU A 88 -11.94 -29.10 20.16
N TRP A 89 -11.89 -28.73 18.87
CA TRP A 89 -12.78 -27.72 18.29
C TRP A 89 -14.26 -28.14 18.32
N LYS A 90 -14.54 -29.43 18.08
CA LYS A 90 -15.90 -30.01 18.10
C LYS A 90 -16.47 -30.10 19.52
N ASN A 91 -15.63 -30.47 20.49
CA ASN A 91 -16.02 -30.69 21.88
C ASN A 91 -15.85 -29.45 22.78
N GLU A 92 -15.49 -28.29 22.23
CA GLU A 92 -15.38 -27.01 22.96
C GLU A 92 -16.76 -26.63 23.55
N LYS A 93 -16.96 -26.94 24.85
CA LYS A 93 -18.25 -26.83 25.54
C LYS A 93 -18.70 -25.40 25.79
N ASP A 94 -17.75 -24.46 25.87
CA ASP A 94 -18.02 -23.06 26.13
C ASP A 94 -17.28 -22.16 25.15
N LYS A 95 -18.02 -21.64 24.17
CA LYS A 95 -17.52 -20.65 23.19
C LYS A 95 -17.85 -19.21 23.60
N SER A 96 -18.46 -18.98 24.77
CA SER A 96 -18.93 -17.65 25.18
C SER A 96 -17.80 -16.68 25.52
N GLU A 97 -16.64 -17.20 25.93
CA GLU A 97 -15.43 -16.41 26.16
C GLU A 97 -14.64 -16.13 24.87
N ASN A 98 -14.92 -16.86 23.79
CA ASN A 98 -14.22 -16.70 22.52
C ASN A 98 -14.55 -15.37 21.89
N ARG A 99 -13.52 -14.72 21.36
CA ARG A 99 -13.60 -13.41 20.74
C ARG A 99 -13.19 -13.55 19.29
N TYR A 100 -13.92 -12.87 18.41
CA TYR A 100 -13.70 -12.94 16.97
C TYR A 100 -13.68 -11.54 16.39
N LEU A 101 -12.83 -11.34 15.37
CA LEU A 101 -12.80 -10.14 14.56
C LEU A 101 -14.03 -10.12 13.65
N ASP A 102 -14.68 -8.96 13.50
CA ASP A 102 -15.90 -8.84 12.70
C ASP A 102 -15.69 -9.20 11.23
N LYS A 103 -14.52 -8.81 10.68
CA LYS A 103 -14.16 -9.03 9.27
C LYS A 103 -12.65 -9.19 9.13
N ILE A 104 -12.21 -10.30 8.53
CA ILE A 104 -10.84 -10.51 8.10
C ILE A 104 -10.75 -10.46 6.57
N THR A 105 -9.73 -9.81 6.03
CA THR A 105 -9.50 -9.66 4.58
C THR A 105 -8.08 -10.07 4.20
N ALA A 106 -7.81 -10.19 2.90
CA ALA A 106 -6.48 -10.51 2.40
C ALA A 106 -5.38 -9.49 2.79
N ILE A 107 -5.76 -8.26 3.15
CA ILE A 107 -4.84 -7.19 3.58
C ILE A 107 -4.76 -7.02 5.10
N GLY A 108 -5.46 -7.85 5.88
CA GLY A 108 -5.40 -7.81 7.34
C GLY A 108 -5.73 -6.43 7.90
N TYR A 109 -4.74 -5.79 8.55
CA TYR A 109 -4.83 -4.45 9.15
C TYR A 109 -4.47 -3.29 8.19
N GLY A 110 -4.41 -3.54 6.88
CA GLY A 110 -4.03 -2.56 5.86
C GLY A 110 -2.69 -2.85 5.17
N GLU A 111 -2.06 -3.98 5.49
CA GLU A 111 -0.79 -4.40 4.89
C GLU A 111 -1.04 -5.20 3.61
N ALA A 112 -0.60 -4.68 2.47
CA ALA A 112 -0.85 -5.28 1.16
C ALA A 112 -0.24 -6.70 1.03
N THR A 113 0.84 -6.97 1.78
CA THR A 113 1.50 -8.28 1.80
C THR A 113 0.93 -9.26 2.82
N PHE A 114 -0.11 -8.90 3.58
CA PHE A 114 -0.60 -9.67 4.73
C PHE A 114 -0.86 -11.15 4.40
N ALA A 115 -1.77 -11.46 3.47
CA ALA A 115 -2.03 -12.85 3.04
C ALA A 115 -0.98 -13.41 2.07
N ALA A 116 0.01 -12.60 1.67
CA ALA A 116 1.04 -12.97 0.71
C ALA A 116 2.36 -13.41 1.35
N PHE A 117 2.62 -12.93 2.55
CA PHE A 117 3.86 -13.16 3.27
C PHE A 117 3.55 -13.98 4.51
N TYR A 118 3.96 -15.26 4.49
CA TYR A 118 3.61 -16.23 5.53
C TYR A 118 3.82 -15.74 6.97
N PRO A 119 4.95 -15.07 7.33
CA PRO A 119 5.12 -14.53 8.68
C PRO A 119 4.00 -13.61 9.15
N ASN A 120 3.39 -12.83 8.24
CA ASN A 120 2.30 -11.90 8.56
C ASN A 120 0.97 -12.60 8.82
N CYS A 121 0.78 -13.85 8.39
CA CYS A 121 -0.53 -14.53 8.46
C CYS A 121 -0.44 -16.01 8.85
N HIS A 122 0.68 -16.46 9.45
CA HIS A 122 0.95 -17.88 9.69
C HIS A 122 -0.10 -18.58 10.59
N SER A 123 -0.75 -17.85 11.49
CA SER A 123 -1.86 -18.34 12.33
C SER A 123 -3.25 -18.04 11.78
N VAL A 124 -3.36 -17.28 10.69
CA VAL A 124 -4.60 -16.76 10.12
C VAL A 124 -4.96 -17.49 8.83
N PHE A 125 -4.08 -17.41 7.83
CA PHE A 125 -4.20 -18.11 6.53
C PHE A 125 -3.13 -19.19 6.35
N GLY A 126 -2.30 -19.39 7.36
CA GLY A 126 -1.29 -20.43 7.42
C GLY A 126 -1.73 -21.62 8.27
N PHE A 127 -1.02 -22.73 8.09
CA PHE A 127 -1.12 -23.92 8.90
C PHE A 127 0.25 -24.56 8.98
N TYR A 128 0.63 -24.94 10.19
CA TYR A 128 1.87 -25.65 10.43
C TYR A 128 1.55 -27.03 11.01
N ASP A 129 1.91 -28.07 10.26
CA ASP A 129 1.96 -29.43 10.77
C ASP A 129 3.35 -29.65 11.35
N SER A 130 3.45 -29.73 12.67
CA SER A 130 4.72 -29.92 13.34
C SER A 130 5.35 -31.26 13.00
N PHE A 131 4.54 -32.26 12.60
CA PHE A 131 4.88 -33.68 12.52
C PHE A 131 5.51 -34.21 13.82
N ASP A 132 5.14 -35.40 14.29
CA ASP A 132 5.84 -35.98 15.44
C ASP A 132 7.30 -36.29 15.07
N ASP A 133 8.21 -36.38 16.06
CA ASP A 133 9.63 -36.78 15.91
C ASP A 133 9.83 -38.11 15.14
N LYS A 134 8.76 -38.87 14.91
CA LYS A 134 8.73 -40.13 14.14
C LYS A 134 8.49 -39.95 12.64
N PHE A 135 8.37 -38.71 12.16
CA PHE A 135 8.15 -38.42 10.76
C PHE A 135 9.40 -38.68 9.92
N THR A 136 9.42 -39.83 9.26
CA THR A 136 10.59 -40.31 8.50
C THR A 136 10.50 -39.99 7.00
N SER A 137 9.32 -39.67 6.46
CA SER A 137 9.18 -39.35 5.04
C SER A 137 7.86 -38.63 4.71
N ALA A 138 7.96 -37.58 3.87
CA ALA A 138 6.81 -36.88 3.28
C ALA A 138 6.18 -37.60 2.08
N LYS A 139 6.46 -38.89 1.89
CA LYS A 139 5.97 -39.64 0.73
C LYS A 139 4.46 -39.84 0.80
N ASN A 140 3.78 -39.51 -0.30
CA ASN A 140 2.33 -39.68 -0.51
C ASN A 140 1.47 -38.99 0.55
N ILE A 141 1.89 -37.81 0.98
CA ILE A 141 1.08 -36.98 1.87
C ILE A 141 0.20 -36.06 1.05
N GLU A 142 -1.07 -36.01 1.42
CA GLU A 142 -2.05 -35.08 0.87
C GLU A 142 -2.67 -34.26 1.98
N TYR A 143 -3.02 -33.01 1.70
CA TYR A 143 -3.83 -32.17 2.57
C TYR A 143 -5.08 -31.73 1.83
N ASP A 144 -6.24 -32.10 2.37
CA ASP A 144 -7.51 -31.50 1.97
C ASP A 144 -7.73 -30.25 2.81
N VAL A 145 -7.99 -29.13 2.15
CA VAL A 145 -8.27 -27.84 2.79
C VAL A 145 -9.68 -27.42 2.41
N ILE A 146 -10.54 -27.16 3.38
CA ILE A 146 -11.94 -26.74 3.19
C ILE A 146 -12.18 -25.47 4.01
N GLY A 147 -12.43 -24.34 3.34
CA GLY A 147 -12.69 -23.04 3.95
C GLY A 147 -14.15 -22.61 3.84
N TRP A 148 -14.68 -21.99 4.91
CA TRP A 148 -16.04 -21.42 4.96
C TRP A 148 -16.11 -20.16 5.82
N TYR A 149 -17.25 -19.46 5.73
CA TYR A 149 -17.57 -18.32 6.60
C TYR A 149 -18.36 -18.80 7.81
N SER A 150 -17.87 -18.54 9.03
CA SER A 150 -18.63 -18.83 10.25
C SER A 150 -19.95 -18.05 10.30
N ASN A 151 -19.95 -16.81 9.79
CA ASN A 151 -21.13 -15.98 9.62
C ASN A 151 -21.56 -15.92 8.13
N PRO A 152 -22.70 -16.51 7.74
CA PRO A 152 -23.22 -16.42 6.37
C PRO A 152 -23.43 -15.00 5.84
N ALA A 153 -23.61 -14.00 6.72
CA ALA A 153 -23.79 -12.63 6.29
C ALA A 153 -22.52 -12.02 5.71
N GLU A 154 -21.34 -12.55 6.07
CA GLU A 154 -20.03 -12.11 5.56
C GLU A 154 -19.61 -12.78 4.26
N ASP A 155 -20.40 -13.75 3.77
CA ASP A 155 -20.14 -14.42 2.51
C ASP A 155 -20.15 -13.43 1.33
N TYR A 156 -18.98 -13.25 0.72
CA TYR A 156 -18.81 -12.30 -0.37
C TYR A 156 -19.64 -12.64 -1.60
N LEU A 157 -19.78 -13.93 -1.95
CA LEU A 157 -20.59 -14.33 -3.11
C LEU A 157 -22.06 -13.94 -2.89
N LYS A 158 -22.55 -14.13 -1.66
CA LYS A 158 -23.91 -13.75 -1.26
C LYS A 158 -24.11 -12.23 -1.24
N LYS A 159 -23.14 -11.46 -0.73
CA LYS A 159 -23.17 -9.99 -0.75
C LYS A 159 -23.26 -9.45 -2.19
N VAL A 160 -22.43 -9.98 -3.09
CA VAL A 160 -22.44 -9.61 -4.52
C VAL A 160 -23.79 -9.99 -5.14
N ALA A 161 -24.27 -11.21 -4.95
CA ALA A 161 -25.58 -11.62 -5.49
C ALA A 161 -26.72 -10.70 -5.02
N GLN A 162 -26.75 -10.34 -3.72
CA GLN A 162 -27.76 -9.44 -3.17
C GLN A 162 -27.67 -8.01 -3.68
N SER A 163 -26.48 -7.47 -3.94
CA SER A 163 -26.34 -6.10 -4.47
C SER A 163 -26.91 -5.97 -5.88
N PHE A 164 -26.77 -7.00 -6.71
CA PHE A 164 -27.39 -7.04 -8.04
C PHE A 164 -28.91 -7.21 -7.97
N ILE A 165 -29.43 -8.00 -7.02
CA ILE A 165 -30.89 -8.15 -6.80
C ILE A 165 -31.54 -6.83 -6.35
N LYS A 166 -30.88 -6.08 -5.45
CA LYS A 166 -31.40 -4.80 -4.93
C LYS A 166 -31.41 -3.65 -5.95
N GLN A 167 -30.61 -3.74 -7.02
CA GLN A 167 -30.52 -2.71 -8.05
C GLN A 167 -31.60 -2.83 -9.15
N ASN A 168 -32.61 -3.70 -8.99
CA ASN A 168 -33.70 -3.92 -9.96
C ASN A 168 -33.20 -4.31 -11.37
N ASP A 169 -32.06 -5.02 -11.49
CA ASP A 169 -31.60 -5.57 -12.77
C ASP A 169 -31.84 -7.10 -12.82
N PRO A 170 -32.91 -7.57 -13.47
CA PRO A 170 -33.31 -8.98 -13.45
C PRO A 170 -32.57 -9.83 -14.48
N GLN A 171 -31.28 -9.61 -14.74
CA GLN A 171 -30.52 -10.45 -15.66
C GLN A 171 -29.28 -11.07 -15.00
N SER A 172 -29.43 -12.37 -14.72
CA SER A 172 -28.39 -13.39 -14.49
C SER A 172 -27.11 -13.26 -15.34
N LYS A 173 -27.18 -12.56 -16.47
CA LYS A 173 -26.08 -12.30 -17.38
C LYS A 173 -25.04 -11.31 -16.85
N GLN A 174 -25.47 -10.19 -16.26
CA GLN A 174 -24.53 -9.19 -15.70
C GLN A 174 -23.78 -9.73 -14.48
N LEU A 175 -24.46 -10.52 -13.63
CA LEU A 175 -23.81 -11.18 -12.50
C LEU A 175 -22.76 -12.19 -12.98
N LYS A 176 -23.06 -12.99 -14.01
CA LYS A 176 -22.09 -13.92 -14.60
C LYS A 176 -20.89 -13.18 -15.20
N GLU A 177 -21.13 -12.10 -15.93
CA GLU A 177 -20.08 -11.25 -16.49
C GLU A 177 -19.20 -10.63 -15.38
N TYR A 178 -19.80 -10.09 -14.33
CA TYR A 178 -19.06 -9.56 -13.17
C TYR A 178 -18.20 -10.63 -12.49
N LEU A 179 -18.76 -11.81 -12.23
CA LEU A 179 -18.03 -12.93 -11.61
C LEU A 179 -16.87 -13.41 -12.49
N GLN A 180 -17.05 -13.49 -13.82
CA GLN A 180 -15.99 -13.91 -14.74
C GLN A 180 -14.93 -12.83 -14.93
N GLU A 181 -15.30 -11.58 -15.16
CA GLU A 181 -14.34 -10.51 -15.47
C GLU A 181 -13.58 -10.03 -14.23
N LYS A 182 -14.28 -9.85 -13.10
CA LYS A 182 -13.69 -9.28 -11.88
C LYS A 182 -13.13 -10.34 -10.94
N LEU A 183 -13.85 -11.46 -10.76
CA LEU A 183 -13.46 -12.50 -9.81
C LEU A 183 -12.84 -13.74 -10.46
N LYS A 184 -12.93 -13.86 -11.80
CA LYS A 184 -12.50 -15.04 -12.56
C LYS A 184 -13.17 -16.33 -12.09
N TRP A 185 -14.43 -16.23 -11.67
CA TRP A 185 -15.23 -17.35 -11.20
C TRP A 185 -16.22 -17.80 -12.27
N GLU A 186 -16.41 -19.11 -12.39
CA GLU A 186 -17.42 -19.73 -13.24
C GLU A 186 -18.51 -20.34 -12.35
N ILE A 187 -19.77 -20.12 -12.69
CA ILE A 187 -20.92 -20.68 -11.99
C ILE A 187 -21.79 -21.45 -12.97
N ASP A 188 -22.00 -22.74 -12.66
CA ASP A 188 -22.84 -23.64 -13.43
C ASP A 188 -24.34 -23.30 -13.27
N ASP A 189 -24.82 -23.11 -12.04
CA ASP A 189 -26.23 -22.79 -11.74
C ASP A 189 -26.38 -21.62 -10.75
N LEU A 190 -27.05 -20.56 -11.20
CA LEU A 190 -27.32 -19.34 -10.43
C LEU A 190 -28.45 -19.52 -9.40
N LYS A 191 -29.29 -20.57 -9.50
CA LYS A 191 -30.36 -20.83 -8.53
C LYS A 191 -29.83 -21.24 -7.14
N SER A 192 -28.54 -21.55 -7.05
CA SER A 192 -27.88 -22.03 -5.83
C SER A 192 -27.33 -20.92 -4.91
N LEU A 193 -27.46 -19.64 -5.30
CA LEU A 193 -26.86 -18.47 -4.64
C LEU A 193 -27.42 -18.13 -3.25
N ASP A 194 -28.52 -18.76 -2.81
CA ASP A 194 -29.03 -18.58 -1.44
C ASP A 194 -28.16 -19.26 -0.38
N ASN A 195 -27.28 -20.17 -0.80
CA ASN A 195 -26.42 -20.98 0.05
C ASN A 195 -25.04 -20.36 0.30
N GLN A 196 -24.31 -20.92 1.26
CA GLN A 196 -22.97 -20.46 1.63
C GLN A 196 -21.90 -21.01 0.70
N MET A 197 -20.90 -20.19 0.40
CA MET A 197 -19.73 -20.54 -0.37
C MET A 197 -18.78 -21.43 0.44
N LEU A 198 -18.33 -22.51 -0.18
CA LEU A 198 -17.25 -23.36 0.29
C LEU A 198 -16.08 -23.29 -0.68
N CYS A 199 -14.88 -23.06 -0.13
CA CYS A 199 -13.64 -23.12 -0.88
C CYS A 199 -12.92 -24.40 -0.53
N TYR A 200 -12.58 -25.27 -1.49
CA TYR A 200 -11.78 -26.45 -1.19
C TYR A 200 -10.64 -26.67 -2.16
N ALA A 201 -9.59 -27.32 -1.67
CA ALA A 201 -8.42 -27.70 -2.44
C ALA A 201 -7.81 -28.98 -1.88
N ARG A 202 -7.09 -29.72 -2.74
CA ARG A 202 -6.19 -30.79 -2.32
C ARG A 202 -4.77 -30.42 -2.70
N LEU A 203 -3.86 -30.56 -1.75
CA LEU A 203 -2.41 -30.40 -1.94
C LEU A 203 -1.79 -31.80 -1.86
N SER A 204 -1.20 -32.29 -2.94
CA SER A 204 -0.52 -33.59 -2.95
C SER A 204 0.99 -33.41 -3.06
N PHE A 205 1.74 -34.02 -2.15
CA PHE A 205 3.21 -33.97 -2.12
C PHE A 205 3.77 -35.26 -2.74
N SER A 206 4.45 -35.13 -3.89
CA SER A 206 5.12 -36.25 -4.56
C SER A 206 6.40 -36.66 -3.82
N SER A 207 6.77 -37.94 -3.97
CA SER A 207 7.88 -38.58 -3.25
C SER A 207 9.20 -37.81 -3.35
N ASN A 208 9.85 -37.60 -2.19
CA ASN A 208 11.12 -36.91 -1.95
C ASN A 208 11.14 -35.38 -2.17
N PRO A 209 10.42 -34.60 -1.35
CA PRO A 209 10.95 -33.28 -1.03
C PRO A 209 12.25 -33.49 -0.25
N SER A 210 13.35 -32.89 -0.71
CA SER A 210 14.54 -32.78 0.12
C SER A 210 14.13 -32.09 1.43
N THR A 211 14.06 -32.84 2.53
CA THR A 211 13.70 -32.34 3.87
C THR A 211 14.81 -31.52 4.49
N SER A 212 15.96 -31.40 3.82
CA SER A 212 16.97 -30.45 4.23
C SER A 212 16.51 -29.04 3.87
N ASN A 213 15.98 -28.32 4.87
CA ASN A 213 16.20 -26.88 4.97
C ASN A 213 17.71 -26.66 5.19
N ASN A 214 18.54 -27.08 4.23
CA ASN A 214 19.90 -26.58 4.16
C ASN A 214 19.69 -25.07 4.07
N SER A 215 20.13 -24.34 5.08
CA SER A 215 20.44 -22.92 4.95
C SER A 215 21.28 -22.83 3.69
N ARG A 216 20.62 -22.57 2.55
CA ARG A 216 21.29 -22.52 1.27
C ARG A 216 22.17 -21.30 1.39
N SER A 217 23.46 -21.51 1.66
CA SER A 217 24.44 -20.45 1.52
C SER A 217 24.52 -20.17 0.02
N ALA A 218 23.61 -19.36 -0.47
CA ALA A 218 23.70 -18.83 -1.81
C ALA A 218 24.86 -17.84 -1.79
N GLN A 219 25.84 -18.05 -2.68
CA GLN A 219 26.76 -16.96 -2.98
C GLN A 219 25.97 -15.92 -3.73
N VAL A 220 25.85 -14.75 -3.13
CA VAL A 220 25.10 -13.62 -3.66
C VAL A 220 26.09 -12.52 -3.98
N ALA A 221 26.02 -12.01 -5.19
CA ALA A 221 26.65 -10.78 -5.57
C ALA A 221 25.75 -9.60 -5.19
N LEU A 222 26.36 -8.57 -4.62
CA LEU A 222 25.71 -7.32 -4.26
C LEU A 222 26.22 -6.22 -5.19
N ALA A 223 25.30 -5.43 -5.73
CA ALA A 223 25.62 -4.20 -6.44
C ALA A 223 24.75 -3.08 -5.91
N VAL A 224 25.32 -1.87 -5.85
CA VAL A 224 24.66 -0.69 -5.29
C VAL A 224 24.68 0.41 -6.33
N GLY A 225 23.55 1.10 -6.50
CA GLY A 225 23.41 2.26 -7.36
C GLY A 225 22.31 3.19 -6.84
N ASN A 226 22.19 4.40 -7.38
CA ASN A 226 21.13 5.33 -6.96
C ASN A 226 19.75 4.95 -7.55
N THR A 227 19.74 4.06 -8.55
CA THR A 227 18.54 3.48 -9.15
C THR A 227 18.73 1.97 -9.37
N GLY A 228 17.63 1.25 -9.65
CA GLY A 228 17.70 -0.17 -9.98
C GLY A 228 18.52 -0.46 -11.24
N GLY A 229 18.44 0.40 -12.26
CA GLY A 229 19.24 0.26 -13.48
C GLY A 229 20.72 0.58 -13.25
N GLU A 230 21.06 1.57 -12.41
CA GLU A 230 22.45 1.81 -12.01
C GLU A 230 23.05 0.64 -11.21
N ALA A 231 22.29 0.06 -10.28
CA ALA A 231 22.73 -1.11 -9.53
C ALA A 231 22.94 -2.33 -10.47
N LEU A 232 22.07 -2.51 -11.46
CA LEU A 232 22.23 -3.54 -12.50
C LEU A 232 23.44 -3.27 -13.40
N ALA A 233 23.64 -2.03 -13.79
CA ALA A 233 24.77 -1.61 -14.62
C ALA A 233 26.09 -1.86 -13.90
N ALA A 234 26.20 -1.49 -12.61
CA ALA A 234 27.36 -1.77 -11.78
C ALA A 234 27.64 -3.28 -11.65
N TYR A 235 26.58 -4.10 -11.52
CA TYR A 235 26.70 -5.56 -11.50
C TYR A 235 27.26 -6.11 -12.82
N LEU A 236 26.65 -5.73 -13.95
CA LEU A 236 27.06 -6.20 -15.28
C LEU A 236 28.45 -5.70 -15.67
N ALA A 237 28.80 -4.48 -15.29
CA ALA A 237 30.12 -3.90 -15.56
C ALA A 237 31.23 -4.59 -14.75
N ASN A 238 30.93 -5.05 -13.53
CA ASN A 238 31.84 -5.89 -12.76
C ASN A 238 32.04 -7.28 -13.38
N SER A 239 31.02 -7.83 -14.05
CA SER A 239 31.14 -9.09 -14.80
C SER A 239 32.01 -8.94 -16.07
N ASN A 240 32.02 -7.77 -16.69
CA ASN A 240 32.79 -7.44 -17.90
C ASN A 240 33.87 -6.37 -17.64
N LYS A 241 34.86 -6.72 -16.81
CA LYS A 241 35.90 -5.78 -16.31
C LYS A 241 36.66 -5.00 -17.40
N SER A 242 36.77 -5.54 -18.61
CA SER A 242 37.48 -4.89 -19.73
C SER A 242 36.71 -3.72 -20.36
N GLN A 243 35.38 -3.62 -20.15
CA GLN A 243 34.52 -2.61 -20.76
C GLN A 243 33.61 -1.93 -19.74
N LYS A 244 34.04 -1.88 -18.47
CA LYS A 244 33.25 -1.41 -17.34
C LYS A 244 32.51 -0.09 -17.62
N THR A 245 33.25 0.94 -18.01
CA THR A 245 32.72 2.29 -18.28
C THR A 245 31.69 2.29 -19.42
N ILE A 246 31.96 1.54 -20.49
CA ILE A 246 31.08 1.48 -21.66
C ILE A 246 29.74 0.80 -21.29
N VAL A 247 29.80 -0.29 -20.52
CA VAL A 247 28.60 -1.01 -20.08
C VAL A 247 27.75 -0.16 -19.14
N GLU A 248 28.38 0.56 -18.21
CA GLU A 248 27.68 1.48 -17.30
C GLU A 248 26.99 2.61 -18.05
N GLU A 249 27.69 3.26 -18.99
CA GLU A 249 27.15 4.36 -19.79
C GLU A 249 25.99 3.90 -20.68
N GLN A 250 26.13 2.77 -21.39
CA GLN A 250 25.10 2.26 -22.29
C GLN A 250 23.81 1.86 -21.57
N LEU A 251 23.92 1.25 -20.39
CA LEU A 251 22.75 0.86 -19.60
C LEU A 251 22.07 2.07 -18.96
N ALA A 252 22.85 3.03 -18.45
CA ALA A 252 22.32 4.30 -17.97
C ALA A 252 21.62 5.10 -19.09
N LEU A 253 22.12 4.99 -20.32
CA LEU A 253 21.48 5.56 -21.51
C LEU A 253 20.08 4.97 -21.74
N ILE A 254 19.92 3.64 -21.62
CA ILE A 254 18.62 2.97 -21.82
C ILE A 254 17.57 3.49 -20.84
N ASP A 255 17.92 3.64 -19.57
CA ASP A 255 17.03 4.21 -18.55
C ASP A 255 16.62 5.67 -18.84
N LEU A 256 17.43 6.37 -19.64
CA LEU A 256 17.24 7.76 -19.99
C LEU A 256 16.57 7.97 -21.35
N ILE A 257 16.39 6.94 -22.18
CA ILE A 257 15.88 7.02 -23.57
C ILE A 257 14.60 7.86 -23.66
N ASP A 258 13.60 7.58 -22.83
CA ASP A 258 12.31 8.30 -22.82
C ASP A 258 12.46 9.81 -22.54
N SER A 259 13.52 10.19 -21.82
CA SER A 259 13.84 11.57 -21.49
C SER A 259 14.81 12.24 -22.48
N VAL A 260 15.46 11.43 -23.31
CA VAL A 260 16.52 11.78 -24.28
C VAL A 260 15.96 11.96 -25.70
N ASP A 261 14.73 11.53 -26.00
CA ASP A 261 14.03 11.86 -27.27
C ASP A 261 13.95 13.38 -27.55
N SER A 262 14.08 14.21 -26.51
CA SER A 262 14.16 15.69 -26.64
C SER A 262 15.53 16.22 -27.12
N LEU A 263 16.53 15.35 -27.25
CA LEU A 263 17.91 15.67 -27.55
C LEU A 263 18.35 14.88 -28.79
N ASN A 264 18.19 15.50 -29.97
CA ASN A 264 18.78 14.98 -31.19
C ASN A 264 20.25 14.60 -30.94
N SER A 265 20.60 13.34 -31.22
CA SER A 265 21.94 12.76 -31.12
C SER A 265 23.01 13.49 -31.97
N ASP A 266 22.58 14.41 -32.84
CA ASP A 266 23.44 15.27 -33.65
C ASP A 266 24.00 16.50 -32.91
N ARG A 267 23.66 16.70 -31.63
CA ARG A 267 24.21 17.82 -30.84
C ARG A 267 25.59 17.48 -30.27
N PRO A 268 26.62 18.32 -30.46
CA PRO A 268 27.98 18.08 -29.94
C PRO A 268 28.03 18.01 -28.40
N ASP A 269 27.02 18.55 -27.71
CA ASP A 269 26.95 18.59 -26.24
C ASP A 269 26.29 17.35 -25.61
N PHE A 270 26.04 16.28 -26.39
CA PHE A 270 25.32 15.09 -25.91
C PHE A 270 25.93 14.50 -24.63
N GLY A 271 27.26 14.35 -24.58
CA GLY A 271 27.95 13.81 -23.40
C GLY A 271 27.77 14.65 -22.14
N ALA A 272 27.83 15.98 -22.26
CA ALA A 272 27.64 16.89 -21.13
C ALA A 272 26.19 16.88 -20.63
N ILE A 273 25.22 16.84 -21.55
CA ILE A 273 23.80 16.78 -21.20
C ILE A 273 23.47 15.42 -20.56
N PHE A 274 24.06 14.33 -21.05
CA PHE A 274 23.94 13.00 -20.45
C PHE A 274 24.46 12.98 -19.00
N GLN A 275 25.67 13.49 -18.75
CA GLN A 275 26.22 13.58 -17.39
C GLN A 275 25.35 14.44 -16.47
N GLN A 276 24.83 15.55 -16.98
CA GLN A 276 23.91 16.40 -16.23
C GLN A 276 22.62 15.65 -15.84
N ARG A 277 22.05 14.87 -16.77
CA ARG A 277 20.83 14.08 -16.53
C ARG A 277 21.07 12.93 -15.56
N GLN A 278 22.19 12.22 -15.69
CA GLN A 278 22.57 11.16 -14.75
C GLN A 278 22.74 11.72 -13.33
N HIS A 279 23.46 12.84 -13.21
CA HIS A 279 23.61 13.54 -11.94
C HIS A 279 22.24 13.98 -11.39
N GLN A 280 21.38 14.58 -12.22
CA GLN A 280 20.03 14.99 -11.81
C GLN A 280 19.17 13.79 -11.34
N ASN A 281 19.26 12.65 -12.02
CA ASN A 281 18.52 11.43 -11.66
C ASN A 281 18.99 10.78 -10.38
N SER A 282 20.17 11.14 -9.87
CA SER A 282 20.65 10.71 -8.55
C SER A 282 19.90 11.40 -7.40
N PHE A 283 19.07 12.39 -7.69
CA PHE A 283 18.30 13.15 -6.70
C PHE A 283 16.79 13.05 -6.96
N ASN A 284 16.03 13.14 -5.87
CA ASN A 284 14.60 13.39 -5.88
C ASN A 284 14.36 14.90 -5.93
N ALA A 285 13.49 15.34 -6.84
CA ALA A 285 13.08 16.72 -6.95
C ALA A 285 11.90 16.99 -6.00
N LEU A 286 12.14 17.75 -4.93
CA LEU A 286 11.12 18.18 -3.99
C LEU A 286 10.58 19.56 -4.38
N ALA A 287 9.26 19.72 -4.35
CA ALA A 287 8.63 21.01 -4.65
C ALA A 287 8.99 22.06 -3.59
N GLY A 288 9.48 23.23 -4.01
CA GLY A 288 9.84 24.32 -3.10
C GLY A 288 8.67 25.18 -2.62
N GLY A 289 7.44 24.74 -2.90
CA GLY A 289 6.23 25.53 -2.74
C GLY A 289 5.99 26.44 -3.94
N PHE A 290 5.38 27.60 -3.67
CA PHE A 290 4.94 28.52 -4.70
C PHE A 290 5.50 29.92 -4.49
N ILE A 291 5.65 30.67 -5.57
CA ILE A 291 5.91 32.10 -5.62
C ILE A 291 4.89 32.78 -6.52
N TRP A 292 4.84 34.10 -6.43
CA TRP A 292 3.94 34.95 -7.20
C TRP A 292 4.69 35.63 -8.34
N GLU A 293 4.11 35.58 -9.54
CA GLU A 293 4.63 36.23 -10.73
C GLU A 293 3.54 37.10 -11.36
N ILE A 294 3.92 38.27 -11.90
CA ILE A 294 3.01 39.09 -12.70
C ILE A 294 3.24 38.75 -14.16
N THR A 295 2.28 38.04 -14.76
CA THR A 295 2.32 37.66 -16.17
C THR A 295 1.50 38.63 -17.01
N VAL A 296 1.86 38.72 -18.29
CA VAL A 296 1.18 39.57 -19.27
C VAL A 296 0.37 38.68 -20.20
N THR A 297 -0.95 38.85 -20.24
CA THR A 297 -1.82 38.20 -21.21
C THR A 297 -2.08 39.15 -22.38
N LYS A 298 -1.78 38.72 -23.61
CA LYS A 298 -2.14 39.43 -24.84
C LYS A 298 -3.40 38.79 -25.44
N ASP A 299 -4.43 39.59 -25.72
CA ASP A 299 -5.62 39.07 -26.42
C ASP A 299 -5.26 38.57 -27.82
N SER A 300 -5.30 37.24 -27.96
CA SER A 300 -4.86 36.50 -29.13
C SER A 300 -5.99 36.43 -30.14
N ASN A 301 -5.93 37.25 -31.20
CA ASN A 301 -6.75 37.05 -32.40
C ASN A 301 -6.04 37.51 -33.69
N GLN A 302 -4.72 37.31 -33.80
CA GLN A 302 -4.01 37.32 -35.10
C GLN A 302 -2.66 36.57 -35.00
N PRO A 303 -2.20 35.92 -36.09
CA PRO A 303 -0.97 35.15 -36.09
C PRO A 303 0.27 36.06 -35.95
N GLU A 304 1.28 35.54 -35.25
CA GLU A 304 2.52 36.23 -34.93
C GLU A 304 3.29 36.66 -36.20
N ASN A 305 3.28 37.96 -36.52
CA ASN A 305 4.31 38.55 -37.37
C ASN A 305 5.52 38.92 -36.48
N LYS A 306 6.66 38.29 -36.81
CA LYS A 306 7.93 38.31 -36.05
C LYS A 306 8.72 39.63 -36.04
N ASP A 307 8.19 40.75 -36.53
CA ASP A 307 8.98 41.96 -36.81
C ASP A 307 8.51 43.22 -36.06
N ASN A 308 8.07 43.10 -34.80
CA ASN A 308 7.99 44.28 -33.93
C ASN A 308 8.55 43.96 -32.55
N SER A 309 9.82 44.30 -32.35
CA SER A 309 10.46 44.56 -31.05
C SER A 309 9.75 45.74 -30.37
N SER A 310 8.51 45.50 -29.94
CA SER A 310 7.82 46.37 -28.99
C SER A 310 8.55 46.25 -27.66
N SER A 311 9.16 47.35 -27.23
CA SER A 311 9.80 47.46 -25.92
C SER A 311 8.85 46.91 -24.86
N PRO A 312 9.31 46.01 -23.96
CA PRO A 312 8.45 45.49 -22.92
C PRO A 312 7.89 46.69 -22.15
N VAL A 313 6.57 46.83 -22.09
CA VAL A 313 5.91 47.81 -21.22
C VAL A 313 6.45 47.54 -19.83
N GLY A 314 7.29 48.44 -19.33
CA GLY A 314 7.98 48.25 -18.06
C GLY A 314 6.96 48.25 -16.94
N LEU A 315 6.93 47.17 -16.14
CA LEU A 315 6.17 47.13 -14.90
C LEU A 315 6.56 48.32 -14.03
N PRO A 316 5.61 49.07 -13.44
CA PRO A 316 5.90 50.14 -12.52
C PRO A 316 6.81 49.67 -11.36
N GLN A 317 7.80 50.50 -11.00
CA GLN A 317 8.75 50.23 -9.92
C GLN A 317 8.08 49.85 -8.58
N HIS A 318 6.92 50.47 -8.29
CA HIS A 318 6.17 50.21 -7.07
C HIS A 318 5.58 48.77 -7.05
N LEU A 319 4.99 48.30 -8.15
CA LEU A 319 4.46 46.93 -8.26
C LEU A 319 5.57 45.89 -8.14
N MET A 320 6.76 46.15 -8.72
CA MET A 320 7.91 45.25 -8.59
C MET A 320 8.41 45.14 -7.14
N THR A 321 8.42 46.27 -6.41
CA THR A 321 8.85 46.30 -5.01
C THR A 321 7.88 45.52 -4.12
N GLU A 322 6.58 45.69 -4.33
CA GLU A 322 5.53 44.98 -3.59
C GLU A 322 5.49 43.48 -3.94
N LEU A 323 5.70 43.12 -5.20
CA LEU A 323 5.81 41.71 -5.62
C LEU A 323 7.02 41.03 -4.95
N ASN A 324 8.15 41.73 -4.86
CA ASN A 324 9.33 41.21 -4.17
C ASN A 324 9.06 41.02 -2.67
N GLU A 325 8.39 41.98 -2.02
CA GLU A 325 7.97 41.83 -0.62
C GLU A 325 7.04 40.62 -0.43
N LEU A 326 6.03 40.47 -1.30
CA LEU A 326 5.13 39.32 -1.31
C LEU A 326 5.89 38.01 -1.44
N ASN A 327 6.82 37.92 -2.39
CA ASN A 327 7.64 36.72 -2.61
C ASN A 327 8.58 36.40 -1.45
N GLN A 328 9.14 37.41 -0.77
CA GLN A 328 9.92 37.19 0.45
C GLN A 328 9.05 36.61 1.57
N LYS A 329 7.83 37.13 1.77
CA LYS A 329 6.89 36.58 2.75
C LYS A 329 6.41 35.18 2.37
N GLN A 330 6.15 34.94 1.09
CA GLN A 330 5.74 33.64 0.57
C GLN A 330 6.83 32.58 0.79
N ARG A 331 8.10 32.88 0.49
CA ARG A 331 9.22 31.98 0.80
C ARG A 331 9.33 31.67 2.29
N ALA A 332 9.17 32.69 3.15
CA ALA A 332 9.17 32.48 4.59
C ALA A 332 7.98 31.63 5.11
N TYR A 333 6.88 31.56 4.36
CA TYR A 333 5.77 30.65 4.61
C TYR A 333 6.07 29.24 4.11
N ASN A 334 6.63 29.10 2.90
CA ASN A 334 7.05 27.81 2.35
C ASN A 334 8.10 27.12 3.25
N CYS A 335 9.10 27.86 3.74
CA CYS A 335 10.08 27.33 4.71
C CYS A 335 9.40 26.85 6.01
N HIS A 336 8.41 27.61 6.51
CA HIS A 336 7.68 27.24 7.72
C HIS A 336 6.84 25.97 7.52
N GLN A 337 6.31 25.74 6.31
CA GLN A 337 5.65 24.49 5.93
C GLN A 337 6.64 23.31 5.94
N ALA A 338 7.81 23.47 5.30
CA ALA A 338 8.83 22.43 5.29
C ALA A 338 9.30 22.06 6.70
N GLU A 339 9.45 23.05 7.60
CA GLU A 339 9.77 22.81 9.01
C GLU A 339 8.65 22.05 9.76
N VAL A 340 7.38 22.35 9.47
CA VAL A 340 6.23 21.60 10.04
C VAL A 340 6.27 20.15 9.58
N ASP A 341 6.56 19.89 8.30
CA ASP A 341 6.62 18.52 7.77
C ASP A 341 7.81 17.75 8.34
N SER A 342 8.96 18.41 8.53
CA SER A 342 10.11 17.85 9.25
C SER A 342 9.76 17.50 10.71
N MET A 343 9.06 18.38 11.42
CA MET A 343 8.62 18.11 12.80
C MET A 343 7.59 16.99 12.89
N ARG A 344 6.70 16.84 11.90
CA ARG A 344 5.76 15.71 11.81
C ARG A 344 6.51 14.39 11.63
N TYR A 345 7.52 14.37 10.76
CA TYR A 345 8.36 13.19 10.57
C TYR A 345 9.14 12.83 11.84
N GLN A 346 9.68 13.84 12.54
CA GLN A 346 10.35 13.65 13.82
C GLN A 346 9.38 13.07 14.87
N LEU A 347 8.17 13.62 14.96
CA LEU A 347 7.13 13.12 15.88
C LEU A 347 6.76 11.67 15.58
N PHE A 348 6.61 11.29 14.31
CA PHE A 348 6.37 9.90 13.91
C PHE A 348 7.54 9.00 14.33
N SER A 349 8.78 9.43 14.10
CA SER A 349 9.98 8.67 14.48
C SER A 349 10.07 8.48 16.00
N ASP A 350 9.74 9.51 16.78
CA ASP A 350 9.76 9.43 18.24
C ASP A 350 8.60 8.58 18.77
N TRP A 351 7.42 8.66 18.16
CA TRP A 351 6.30 7.75 18.44
C TRP A 351 6.67 6.28 18.16
N TYR A 352 7.38 6.02 17.06
CA TYR A 352 7.87 4.67 16.76
C TYR A 352 8.83 4.16 17.85
N LYS A 353 9.80 4.98 18.29
CA LYS A 353 10.70 4.62 19.40
C LYS A 353 9.96 4.39 20.72
N TYR A 354 8.94 5.20 21.00
CA TYR A 354 8.04 5.00 22.13
C TYR A 354 7.36 3.64 22.06
N MET A 355 6.83 3.26 20.89
CA MET A 355 6.21 1.95 20.69
C MET A 355 7.19 0.80 20.90
N VAL A 356 8.42 0.92 20.39
CA VAL A 356 9.48 -0.08 20.60
C VAL A 356 9.84 -0.18 22.10
N SER A 357 9.84 0.92 22.83
CA SER A 357 10.16 0.93 24.28
C SER A 357 9.00 0.40 25.13
N CYS A 358 7.76 0.61 24.70
CA CYS A 358 6.57 0.01 25.35
C CYS A 358 6.49 -1.50 25.16
N TYR A 359 7.00 -2.00 24.03
CA TYR A 359 6.88 -3.39 23.62
C TYR A 359 8.22 -3.91 23.07
N PRO A 360 9.27 -3.98 23.90
CA PRO A 360 10.58 -4.44 23.46
C PRO A 360 10.55 -5.92 23.11
N LEU A 361 11.32 -6.31 22.10
CA LEU A 361 11.51 -7.71 21.72
C LEU A 361 12.42 -8.46 22.72
N ASP A 362 13.27 -7.71 23.43
CA ASP A 362 14.21 -8.19 24.43
C ASP A 362 13.86 -7.62 25.83
N THR A 363 14.84 -7.58 26.74
CA THR A 363 14.65 -7.06 28.11
C THR A 363 14.44 -5.54 28.14
N TRP A 364 13.52 -5.08 28.99
CA TRP A 364 13.14 -3.68 29.14
C TRP A 364 14.31 -2.77 29.57
N ASP A 365 15.32 -3.33 30.25
CA ASP A 365 16.51 -2.61 30.71
C ASP A 365 17.35 -2.00 29.58
N ASN A 366 17.16 -2.44 28.33
CA ASN A 366 17.87 -1.92 27.16
C ASN A 366 17.19 -0.69 26.54
N TYR A 367 16.03 -0.28 27.06
CA TYR A 367 15.21 0.78 26.48
C TYR A 367 15.02 1.94 27.46
N PRO A 368 14.84 3.19 26.98
CA PRO A 368 14.59 4.32 27.85
C PRO A 368 13.22 4.21 28.52
N ASP A 369 13.07 4.91 29.65
CA ASP A 369 11.83 4.92 30.43
C ASP A 369 10.64 5.44 29.57
N ILE A 370 9.55 4.68 29.59
CA ILE A 370 8.34 4.92 28.81
C ILE A 370 7.71 6.28 29.18
N ASP A 371 7.67 6.63 30.46
CA ASP A 371 7.07 7.87 30.94
C ASP A 371 7.94 9.08 30.57
N GLU A 372 9.27 8.93 30.57
CA GLU A 372 10.19 9.97 30.10
C GLU A 372 10.04 10.22 28.60
N ILE A 373 9.97 9.16 27.78
CA ILE A 373 9.74 9.28 26.33
C ILE A 373 8.38 9.92 26.06
N LYS A 374 7.32 9.49 26.76
CA LYS A 374 5.99 10.07 26.61
C LYS A 374 5.98 11.55 26.96
N SER A 375 6.54 11.92 28.11
CA SER A 375 6.67 13.32 28.52
C SER A 375 7.42 14.12 27.46
N TYR A 376 8.55 13.60 26.95
CA TYR A 376 9.31 14.25 25.89
C TYR A 376 8.49 14.45 24.61
N ILE A 377 7.75 13.44 24.15
CA ILE A 377 6.88 13.55 22.97
C ILE A 377 5.80 14.62 23.18
N GLU A 378 5.16 14.64 24.35
CA GLU A 378 4.10 15.60 24.67
C GLU A 378 4.64 17.04 24.80
N THR A 379 5.80 17.23 25.46
CA THR A 379 6.35 18.57 25.74
C THR A 379 7.22 19.13 24.63
N CYS A 380 8.06 18.29 24.02
CA CYS A 380 9.08 18.71 23.05
C CYS A 380 8.66 18.43 21.60
N GLY A 381 7.77 17.45 21.36
CA GLY A 381 7.27 17.13 20.03
C GLY A 381 5.94 17.82 19.70
N LEU A 382 4.88 17.43 20.39
CA LEU A 382 3.50 17.82 20.09
C LEU A 382 3.22 19.31 20.32
N LYS A 383 3.45 19.83 21.52
CA LYS A 383 3.15 21.24 21.84
C LYS A 383 3.86 22.23 20.90
N PRO A 384 5.18 22.09 20.60
CA PRO A 384 5.84 22.97 19.65
C PRO A 384 5.32 22.83 18.23
N LEU A 385 4.99 21.60 17.79
CA LEU A 385 4.40 21.37 16.46
C LEU A 385 3.04 22.05 16.32
N GLU A 386 2.14 21.89 17.30
CA GLU A 386 0.83 22.53 17.32
C GLU A 386 0.94 24.06 17.29
N ALA A 387 1.81 24.62 18.12
CA ALA A 387 2.09 26.06 18.13
C ALA A 387 2.59 26.55 16.77
N LYS A 388 3.45 25.75 16.11
CA LYS A 388 4.01 26.08 14.80
C LYS A 388 2.99 25.99 13.68
N ILE A 389 2.10 24.99 13.71
CA ILE A 389 0.96 24.85 12.79
C ILE A 389 0.01 26.03 12.94
N ALA A 390 -0.34 26.40 14.18
CA ALA A 390 -1.21 27.53 14.47
C ALA A 390 -0.61 28.87 14.02
N ALA A 391 0.70 29.08 14.24
CA ALA A 391 1.40 30.28 13.78
C ALA A 391 1.48 30.38 12.25
N LYS A 392 1.54 29.25 11.55
CA LYS A 392 1.51 29.19 10.08
C LYS A 392 0.17 29.65 9.53
N GLY A 393 -0.93 29.01 9.99
CA GLY A 393 -2.24 29.08 9.35
C GLY A 393 -2.25 28.40 7.98
N GLU A 394 -3.43 28.18 7.41
CA GLU A 394 -3.57 27.63 6.04
C GLU A 394 -4.04 28.72 5.08
N LEU A 395 -3.47 28.78 3.88
CA LEU A 395 -3.75 29.79 2.87
C LEU A 395 -4.63 29.17 1.77
N GLU A 396 -5.84 29.68 1.58
CA GLU A 396 -6.77 29.20 0.55
C GLU A 396 -7.39 30.35 -0.24
N PRO A 397 -7.68 30.14 -1.54
CA PRO A 397 -8.49 31.05 -2.32
C PRO A 397 -9.97 30.92 -1.93
N ASP A 398 -10.64 32.05 -1.73
CA ASP A 398 -12.08 32.13 -1.60
C ASP A 398 -12.76 32.01 -2.98
N LYS A 399 -14.06 31.68 -3.00
CA LYS A 399 -14.88 31.55 -4.22
C LYS A 399 -14.94 32.84 -5.06
N THR A 400 -14.61 33.97 -4.44
CA THR A 400 -14.58 35.31 -5.05
C THR A 400 -13.24 35.65 -5.72
N GLY A 401 -12.23 34.77 -5.60
CA GLY A 401 -10.88 35.00 -6.13
C GLY A 401 -9.94 35.75 -5.16
N THR A 402 -10.43 36.15 -3.98
CA THR A 402 -9.58 36.71 -2.91
C THR A 402 -8.94 35.61 -2.07
N TRP A 403 -7.80 35.88 -1.44
CA TRP A 403 -7.11 34.92 -0.59
C TRP A 403 -7.42 35.14 0.88
N GLN A 404 -7.57 34.05 1.64
CA GLN A 404 -7.85 34.08 3.08
C GLN A 404 -7.07 33.03 3.86
N ALA A 405 -6.89 33.30 5.16
CA ALA A 405 -6.27 32.37 6.09
C ALA A 405 -7.32 31.53 6.83
N LYS A 406 -7.08 30.24 7.00
CA LYS A 406 -7.89 29.35 7.85
C LYS A 406 -7.12 28.90 9.10
N PRO A 407 -7.81 28.84 10.26
CA PRO A 407 -9.12 29.43 10.57
C PRO A 407 -9.12 30.99 10.53
N PRO A 408 -10.29 31.64 10.26
CA PRO A 408 -10.41 33.07 9.96
C PRO A 408 -10.02 34.03 11.11
N ASN A 409 -9.85 33.53 12.35
CA ASN A 409 -9.49 34.34 13.53
C ASN A 409 -7.97 34.43 13.82
N LEU A 410 -7.12 33.95 12.92
CA LEU A 410 -5.67 34.01 13.10
C LEU A 410 -5.10 35.36 12.62
N THR A 411 -5.39 36.43 13.34
CA THR A 411 -4.94 37.79 12.95
C THR A 411 -3.40 37.92 12.88
N LYS A 412 -2.67 37.09 13.64
CA LYS A 412 -1.20 37.05 13.70
C LYS A 412 -0.53 35.96 12.84
N SER A 413 -1.28 35.13 12.10
CA SER A 413 -0.64 34.06 11.31
C SER A 413 0.11 34.60 10.10
N LYS A 414 1.13 33.86 9.68
CA LYS A 414 1.85 34.14 8.43
C LYS A 414 0.91 34.10 7.21
N ALA A 415 -0.02 33.13 7.18
CA ALA A 415 -1.04 33.03 6.14
C ALA A 415 -1.90 34.29 6.02
N ASN A 416 -2.34 34.89 7.14
CA ASN A 416 -3.17 36.10 7.10
C ASN A 416 -2.41 37.31 6.57
N ASN A 417 -1.13 37.44 6.92
CA ASN A 417 -0.28 38.52 6.41
C ASN A 417 -0.07 38.39 4.89
N ILE A 418 0.15 37.17 4.40
CA ILE A 418 0.30 36.89 2.96
C ILE A 418 -1.02 37.14 2.23
N ALA A 419 -2.14 36.63 2.74
CA ALA A 419 -3.47 36.85 2.17
C ALA A 419 -3.78 38.35 1.99
N LYS A 420 -3.47 39.18 2.99
CA LYS A 420 -3.62 40.65 2.90
C LYS A 420 -2.76 41.25 1.80
N LEU A 421 -1.49 40.88 1.72
CA LEU A 421 -0.58 41.37 0.69
C LEU A 421 -1.02 40.96 -0.72
N ILE A 422 -1.48 39.71 -0.90
CA ILE A 422 -2.01 39.23 -2.18
C ILE A 422 -3.22 40.06 -2.59
N ASN A 423 -4.20 40.24 -1.69
CA ASN A 423 -5.42 41.00 -2.00
C ASN A 423 -5.12 42.47 -2.28
N GLN A 424 -4.15 43.08 -1.59
CA GLN A 424 -3.69 44.45 -1.87
C GLN A 424 -3.03 44.56 -3.26
N LEU A 425 -2.19 43.60 -3.62
CA LEU A 425 -1.51 43.59 -4.92
C LEU A 425 -2.51 43.34 -6.06
N LEU A 426 -3.47 42.43 -5.86
CA LEU A 426 -4.56 42.18 -6.82
C LEU A 426 -5.37 43.45 -7.09
N GLY A 427 -5.72 44.21 -6.04
CA GLY A 427 -6.42 45.49 -6.20
C GLY A 427 -5.61 46.51 -7.00
N LYS A 428 -4.32 46.67 -6.68
CA LYS A 428 -3.43 47.60 -7.40
C LYS A 428 -3.18 47.21 -8.85
N ILE A 429 -3.09 45.92 -9.14
CA ILE A 429 -2.97 45.43 -10.52
C ILE A 429 -4.25 45.73 -11.30
N GLU A 430 -5.42 45.57 -10.69
CA GLU A 430 -6.68 45.92 -11.34
C GLU A 430 -6.81 47.43 -11.59
N ASP A 431 -6.43 48.26 -10.62
CA ASP A 431 -6.39 49.73 -10.78
C ASP A 431 -5.44 50.13 -11.93
N TYR A 432 -4.24 49.53 -11.99
CA TYR A 432 -3.27 49.77 -13.05
C TYR A 432 -3.78 49.30 -14.43
N ASN A 433 -4.43 48.14 -14.49
CA ASN A 433 -5.08 47.65 -15.70
C ASN A 433 -6.17 48.62 -16.18
N GLN A 434 -6.94 49.21 -15.26
CA GLN A 434 -7.95 50.22 -15.60
C GLN A 434 -7.33 51.54 -16.12
N GLU A 435 -6.22 52.00 -15.54
CA GLU A 435 -5.50 53.17 -16.02
C GLU A 435 -4.92 52.94 -17.43
N LEU A 436 -4.34 51.76 -17.68
CA LEU A 436 -3.82 51.38 -18.99
C LEU A 436 -4.91 51.38 -20.06
N ARG A 437 -6.12 50.90 -19.72
CA ARG A 437 -7.29 50.93 -20.62
C ARG A 437 -7.74 52.35 -20.97
N LYS A 438 -7.49 53.34 -20.11
CA LYS A 438 -7.90 54.75 -20.33
C LYS A 438 -6.88 55.57 -21.13
N ASN A 439 -5.60 55.23 -21.08
CA ASN A 439 -4.53 56.15 -21.52
C ASN A 439 -3.92 55.88 -22.91
N VAL A 440 -4.22 54.78 -23.63
CA VAL A 440 -3.59 54.51 -24.95
C VAL A 440 -4.48 53.65 -25.88
N ASP A 441 -4.80 54.14 -27.08
CA ASP A 441 -5.65 53.48 -28.11
C ASP A 441 -5.11 52.12 -28.65
N ASN A 442 -3.82 51.81 -28.46
CA ASN A 442 -3.17 50.59 -28.99
C ASN A 442 -2.70 49.58 -27.92
N LEU A 443 -2.90 49.85 -26.61
CA LEU A 443 -2.53 48.94 -25.51
C LEU A 443 -3.73 48.23 -24.87
N THR A 444 -4.92 48.39 -25.44
CA THR A 444 -6.19 47.75 -25.02
C THR A 444 -6.17 46.21 -25.01
N LYS A 445 -5.07 45.58 -25.44
CA LYS A 445 -4.90 44.12 -25.53
C LYS A 445 -3.95 43.52 -24.48
N ILE A 446 -3.37 44.31 -23.58
CA ILE A 446 -2.41 43.85 -22.57
C ILE A 446 -3.07 43.90 -21.19
N THR A 447 -3.24 42.73 -20.56
CA THR A 447 -3.73 42.64 -19.18
C THR A 447 -2.64 42.02 -18.30
N PHE A 448 -2.31 42.68 -17.20
CA PHE A 448 -1.41 42.13 -16.19
C PHE A 448 -2.22 41.27 -15.22
N LYS A 449 -1.72 40.08 -14.91
CA LYS A 449 -2.36 39.15 -13.97
C LYS A 449 -1.33 38.63 -12.97
N LEU A 450 -1.75 38.53 -11.72
CA LEU A 450 -0.96 37.88 -10.67
C LEU A 450 -1.24 36.36 -10.71
N GLU A 451 -0.19 35.57 -10.91
CA GLU A 451 -0.29 34.10 -10.98
C GLU A 451 0.65 33.42 -9.99
N GLN A 452 0.21 32.26 -9.51
CA GLN A 452 0.99 31.43 -8.61
C GLN A 452 1.80 30.43 -9.46
N VAL A 453 3.13 30.48 -9.32
CA VAL A 453 4.07 29.63 -10.06
C VAL A 453 4.88 28.79 -9.07
N ALA A 454 5.32 27.61 -9.48
CA ALA A 454 6.18 26.76 -8.65
C ALA A 454 7.52 27.45 -8.36
N ASP A 455 7.94 27.48 -7.09
CA ASP A 455 9.28 27.96 -6.73
C ASP A 455 10.36 26.94 -7.11
N ALA A 456 11.62 27.36 -7.02
CA ALA A 456 12.77 26.50 -7.26
C ALA A 456 12.67 25.19 -6.46
N ARG A 457 12.92 24.07 -7.14
CA ARG A 457 12.91 22.75 -6.51
C ARG A 457 14.12 22.57 -5.62
N TYR A 458 13.94 21.80 -4.55
CA TYR A 458 15.05 21.28 -3.75
C TYR A 458 15.42 19.88 -4.26
N TRP A 459 16.68 19.51 -4.07
CA TRP A 459 17.20 18.22 -4.50
C TRP A 459 17.65 17.43 -3.28
N GLN A 460 17.02 16.27 -3.08
CA GLN A 460 17.38 15.33 -2.02
C GLN A 460 18.06 14.11 -2.66
N PRO A 461 19.22 13.63 -2.17
CA PRO A 461 19.82 12.40 -2.66
C PRO A 461 18.82 11.24 -2.60
N LYS A 462 18.82 10.37 -3.62
CA LYS A 462 18.06 9.13 -3.57
C LYS A 462 18.67 8.17 -2.55
N GLU A 463 17.81 7.40 -1.91
CA GLU A 463 18.24 6.24 -1.12
C GLU A 463 18.90 5.22 -2.06
N PRO A 464 20.02 4.60 -1.66
CA PRO A 464 20.72 3.64 -2.49
C PRO A 464 19.87 2.39 -2.71
N VAL A 465 19.84 1.92 -3.95
CA VAL A 465 19.23 0.64 -4.34
C VAL A 465 20.28 -0.45 -4.26
N VAL A 466 19.99 -1.50 -3.51
CA VAL A 466 20.82 -2.70 -3.42
C VAL A 466 20.23 -3.78 -4.31
N LEU A 467 20.94 -4.13 -5.38
CA LEU A 467 20.64 -5.29 -6.20
C LEU A 467 21.32 -6.53 -5.63
N ILE A 468 20.52 -7.58 -5.48
CA ILE A 468 20.93 -8.87 -4.93
C ILE A 468 20.80 -9.89 -6.08
N VAL A 469 21.93 -10.43 -6.54
CA VAL A 469 21.97 -11.43 -7.63
C VAL A 469 22.60 -12.71 -7.12
N GLU A 470 21.95 -13.84 -7.34
CA GLU A 470 22.51 -15.16 -7.03
C GLU A 470 23.55 -15.53 -8.10
N ASP A 471 24.78 -15.82 -7.68
CA ASP A 471 25.84 -16.19 -8.62
C ASP A 471 25.55 -17.55 -9.24
N LYS A 472 25.60 -17.62 -10.57
CA LYS A 472 25.24 -18.82 -11.33
C LYS A 472 26.44 -19.74 -11.52
N ASP A 473 27.04 -20.20 -10.43
CA ASP A 473 27.94 -21.37 -10.48
C ASP A 473 27.13 -22.66 -10.53
N GLY A 474 26.26 -22.79 -11.54
CA GLY A 474 25.67 -24.01 -12.09
C GLY A 474 24.92 -25.00 -11.17
N THR A 475 24.94 -24.83 -9.85
CA THR A 475 24.59 -25.89 -8.89
C THR A 475 23.65 -25.43 -7.76
N THR A 476 23.47 -24.12 -7.55
CA THR A 476 22.69 -23.58 -6.42
C THR A 476 21.59 -22.58 -6.81
N GLY A 477 21.42 -22.23 -8.09
CA GLY A 477 20.63 -21.07 -8.57
C GLY A 477 19.10 -21.10 -8.42
N ASN A 478 18.59 -21.24 -7.19
CA ASN A 478 17.16 -21.22 -6.86
C ASN A 478 16.87 -20.55 -5.49
N ALA A 479 17.82 -19.91 -4.81
CA ALA A 479 17.55 -19.27 -3.50
C ALA A 479 16.74 -17.97 -3.62
N LEU A 480 16.94 -17.21 -4.72
CA LEU A 480 16.21 -15.97 -4.99
C LEU A 480 15.07 -16.11 -6.00
N LYS A 481 14.83 -17.33 -6.52
CA LYS A 481 13.66 -17.55 -7.36
C LYS A 481 12.42 -17.41 -6.49
N ALA A 482 11.57 -16.44 -6.83
CA ALA A 482 10.21 -16.43 -6.32
C ALA A 482 9.65 -17.84 -6.52
N THR A 483 9.24 -18.48 -5.43
CA THR A 483 8.48 -19.72 -5.53
C THR A 483 7.30 -19.39 -6.43
N ASP A 484 7.13 -20.14 -7.53
CA ASP A 484 5.94 -20.00 -8.36
C ASP A 484 4.75 -20.13 -7.43
N ARG A 485 4.10 -18.99 -7.15
CA ARG A 485 2.94 -18.91 -6.26
C ARG A 485 1.79 -19.81 -6.77
N TYR A 486 1.96 -20.29 -8.00
CA TYR A 486 1.12 -21.21 -8.74
C TYR A 486 2.00 -22.26 -9.43
N ASN A 487 2.29 -23.39 -8.76
CA ASN A 487 2.41 -24.63 -9.53
C ASN A 487 1.14 -24.74 -10.39
N ARG A 488 1.28 -24.97 -11.70
CA ARG A 488 0.21 -25.05 -12.72
C ARG A 488 -1.17 -25.36 -12.10
N ASN A 489 -2.01 -24.33 -11.97
CA ASN A 489 -3.45 -24.38 -11.70
C ASN A 489 -4.01 -25.78 -11.35
N GLU A 490 -3.68 -26.29 -10.16
CA GLU A 490 -4.54 -27.29 -9.54
C GLU A 490 -5.69 -26.48 -8.95
N SER A 491 -6.72 -26.32 -9.78
CA SER A 491 -7.82 -25.40 -9.56
C SER A 491 -8.44 -25.62 -8.17
N LEU A 492 -8.51 -24.54 -7.38
CA LEU A 492 -9.41 -24.45 -6.23
C LEU A 492 -10.84 -24.62 -6.78
N GLY A 493 -11.37 -25.84 -6.68
CA GLY A 493 -12.77 -26.11 -6.99
C GLY A 493 -13.64 -25.44 -5.94
N CYS A 494 -14.60 -24.64 -6.37
CA CYS A 494 -15.65 -24.14 -5.50
C CYS A 494 -16.95 -24.81 -5.96
N THR A 495 -17.67 -25.43 -5.04
CA THR A 495 -18.97 -26.03 -5.33
C THR A 495 -19.98 -25.39 -4.41
N VAL A 496 -21.11 -24.97 -4.97
CA VAL A 496 -22.26 -24.52 -4.20
C VAL A 496 -23.03 -25.76 -3.73
N LEU A 497 -23.32 -25.84 -2.43
CA LEU A 497 -24.16 -26.90 -1.88
C LEU A 497 -25.59 -26.41 -1.76
N SER A 498 -26.48 -26.99 -2.55
CA SER A 498 -27.87 -26.53 -2.65
C SER A 498 -28.74 -26.90 -1.45
N ASP A 499 -28.40 -27.97 -0.73
CA ASP A 499 -29.31 -28.67 0.20
C ASP A 499 -28.72 -28.94 1.60
N GLN A 500 -27.56 -28.36 1.94
CA GLN A 500 -26.88 -28.60 3.23
C GLN A 500 -26.35 -27.29 3.81
N THR A 501 -26.67 -27.02 5.07
CA THR A 501 -26.06 -25.90 5.80
C THR A 501 -24.67 -26.30 6.29
N ILE A 502 -23.82 -25.32 6.61
CA ILE A 502 -22.52 -25.59 7.24
C ILE A 502 -22.67 -26.40 8.54
N LYS A 503 -23.76 -26.19 9.28
CA LYS A 503 -24.04 -26.96 10.50
C LYS A 503 -24.27 -28.44 10.19
N ASP A 504 -25.05 -28.74 9.16
CA ASP A 504 -25.28 -30.12 8.71
C ASP A 504 -23.99 -30.78 8.22
N LEU A 505 -23.09 -30.00 7.60
CA LEU A 505 -21.78 -30.48 7.19
C LEU A 505 -20.88 -30.76 8.39
N ILE A 506 -20.86 -29.90 9.40
CA ILE A 506 -20.11 -30.15 10.64
C ILE A 506 -20.61 -31.43 11.31
N ASP A 507 -21.93 -31.61 11.41
CA ASP A 507 -22.55 -32.79 12.03
C ASP A 507 -22.25 -34.08 11.27
N LYS A 508 -22.15 -34.01 9.93
CA LYS A 508 -21.72 -35.12 9.04
C LYS A 508 -20.22 -35.13 8.76
N GLU A 509 -19.46 -34.35 9.51
CA GLU A 509 -18.01 -34.27 9.41
C GLU A 509 -17.47 -34.02 7.99
N PHE A 510 -18.18 -33.22 7.20
CA PHE A 510 -17.85 -32.82 5.83
C PHE A 510 -17.68 -33.98 4.84
N GLN A 511 -18.17 -35.19 5.16
CA GLN A 511 -17.96 -36.38 4.32
C GLN A 511 -18.43 -36.18 2.87
N SER A 512 -19.57 -35.51 2.66
CA SER A 512 -20.10 -35.21 1.32
C SER A 512 -19.18 -34.32 0.48
N VAL A 513 -18.42 -33.43 1.12
CA VAL A 513 -17.43 -32.56 0.46
C VAL A 513 -16.15 -33.33 0.19
N ILE A 514 -15.70 -34.13 1.15
CA ILE A 514 -14.51 -34.99 1.01
C ILE A 514 -14.68 -35.95 -0.17
N ASP A 515 -15.85 -36.60 -0.30
CA ASP A 515 -16.15 -37.51 -1.40
C ASP A 515 -16.09 -36.79 -2.76
N LYS A 516 -16.56 -35.54 -2.83
CA LYS A 516 -16.46 -34.70 -4.03
C LYS A 516 -15.01 -34.33 -4.37
N ILE A 517 -14.19 -33.99 -3.37
CA ILE A 517 -12.76 -33.69 -3.56
C ILE A 517 -12.06 -34.91 -4.17
N ILE A 518 -12.32 -36.10 -3.64
CA ILE A 518 -11.77 -37.37 -4.13
C ILE A 518 -12.24 -37.65 -5.57
N ALA A 519 -13.52 -37.47 -5.87
CA ALA A 519 -14.05 -37.66 -7.22
C ALA A 519 -13.44 -36.67 -8.24
N CYS A 520 -13.22 -35.41 -7.84
CA CYS A 520 -12.57 -34.40 -8.67
C CYS A 520 -11.09 -34.72 -8.93
N SER A 521 -10.35 -35.17 -7.92
CA SER A 521 -8.93 -35.51 -8.08
C SER A 521 -8.73 -36.72 -9.02
N GLN A 522 -9.62 -37.72 -8.96
CA GLN A 522 -9.63 -38.86 -9.89
C GLN A 522 -9.87 -38.45 -11.35
N LYS A 523 -10.81 -37.52 -11.61
CA LYS A 523 -11.06 -37.01 -12.97
C LYS A 523 -9.88 -36.25 -13.56
N ILE A 524 -9.13 -35.51 -12.73
CA ILE A 524 -7.93 -34.78 -13.16
C ILE A 524 -6.78 -35.75 -13.45
N SER A 525 -6.62 -36.79 -12.63
CA SER A 525 -5.59 -37.82 -12.83
C SER A 525 -5.85 -38.74 -14.03
N GLN A 526 -7.09 -38.85 -14.51
CA GLN A 526 -7.44 -39.59 -15.75
C GLN A 526 -7.28 -38.76 -17.04
N ARG A 527 -7.11 -37.43 -16.91
CA ARG A 527 -6.87 -36.51 -18.04
C ARG A 527 -5.38 -36.17 -18.24
N ARG A 528 -4.53 -36.50 -17.28
CA ARG A 528 -3.06 -36.53 -17.40
C ARG A 528 -2.65 -37.93 -17.84
#